data_AF-A0A821UHL8-F1
#
_entry.id   AF-A0A821UHL8-F1
#
_cell.length_a   1.000
_cell.length_b   1.000
_cell.length_c   1.000
_cell.angle_alpha   90.00
_cell.angle_beta   90.00
_cell.angle_gamma   90.00
#
_symmetry.space_group_name_H-M   'P 1'
#
loop_
_entity.id
_entity.type
_entity.pdbx_description
1 polymer ?
#
loop_
_entity_poly.entity_id
_entity_poly.type
_entity_poly.pdbx_seq_one_letter_code
_entity_poly.pdbx_strand_id
1 'polypeptide(L)'
;KVKFGVSPFGIWKSGVPAGITGLSSYDSLYCDSRMWLEQGLVDYMTPQLYWQIDPPAQSYPVLLNWWVEQSVKGRHVYPGNALYRTLPNVSDWPLNEIIRQIDITRSISSRLALGNVFFSLSQIMENVKGIQNEFAIIYQEKAIVPKMNWL
;
A
#
# COMPACT_ATOMS: atom_id res chain seq x y z
N LYS A 1 5.84 23.69 5.90
CA LYS A 1 4.88 22.83 6.63
C LYS A 1 5.40 21.39 6.58
N VAL A 2 5.15 20.59 7.62
CA VAL A 2 5.51 19.15 7.64
C VAL A 2 4.30 18.35 7.14
N LYS A 3 4.55 17.27 6.40
CA LYS A 3 3.50 16.36 5.92
C LYS A 3 3.12 15.36 7.01
N PHE A 4 1.83 15.11 7.19
CA PHE A 4 1.30 14.13 8.14
C PHE A 4 0.61 12.98 7.41
N GLY A 5 0.99 11.74 7.74
CA GLY A 5 0.37 10.55 7.16
C GLY A 5 0.36 9.40 8.15
N VAL A 6 -0.52 8.43 7.88
CA VAL A 6 -0.79 7.30 8.77
C VAL A 6 -0.76 5.99 7.98
N SER A 7 -0.27 4.92 8.61
CA SER A 7 -0.24 3.57 8.04
C SER A 7 -1.20 2.64 8.78
N PRO A 8 -2.48 2.55 8.38
CA PRO A 8 -3.46 1.67 8.99
C PRO A 8 -3.35 0.23 8.44
N PHE A 9 -4.07 -0.70 9.05
CA PHE A 9 -4.31 -2.02 8.45
C PHE A 9 -4.97 -1.86 7.08
N GLY A 10 -4.66 -2.76 6.14
CA GLY A 10 -5.21 -2.69 4.80
C GLY A 10 -6.71 -2.99 4.71
N ILE A 11 -7.30 -3.68 5.69
CA ILE A 11 -8.74 -3.90 5.80
C ILE A 11 -9.29 -2.96 6.88
N TRP A 12 -10.03 -1.93 6.45
CA TRP A 12 -10.70 -1.01 7.38
C TRP A 12 -11.81 -1.71 8.17
N LYS A 13 -12.65 -2.48 7.47
CA LYS A 13 -13.74 -3.25 8.06
C LYS A 13 -13.95 -4.55 7.30
N SER A 14 -14.12 -5.67 8.01
CA SER A 14 -14.44 -6.96 7.38
C SER A 14 -15.75 -6.87 6.62
N GLY A 15 -15.78 -7.44 5.41
CA GLY A 15 -16.87 -7.28 4.45
C GLY A 15 -16.79 -6.00 3.61
N VAL A 16 -15.77 -5.15 3.80
CA VAL A 16 -15.56 -3.91 3.05
C VAL A 16 -14.14 -3.86 2.46
N PRO A 17 -13.99 -3.77 1.12
CA PRO A 17 -15.05 -3.89 0.10
C PRO A 17 -15.72 -5.27 0.09
N ALA A 18 -16.88 -5.38 -0.56
CA ALA A 18 -17.65 -6.62 -0.59
C ALA A 18 -16.78 -7.82 -1.05
N GLY A 19 -16.86 -8.93 -0.31
CA GLY A 19 -16.04 -10.12 -0.56
C GLY A 19 -14.65 -10.11 0.08
N ILE A 20 -14.19 -8.97 0.61
CA ILE A 20 -12.96 -8.91 1.40
C ILE A 20 -13.26 -9.18 2.86
N THR A 21 -12.53 -10.10 3.47
CA THR A 21 -12.70 -10.50 4.88
C THR A 21 -11.38 -10.57 5.61
N GLY A 22 -11.37 -10.18 6.88
CA GLY A 22 -10.18 -10.22 7.73
C GLY A 22 -10.42 -9.48 9.04
N LEU A 23 -9.34 -9.13 9.73
CA LEU A 23 -9.41 -8.31 10.94
C LEU A 23 -9.98 -6.93 10.59
N SER A 24 -11.10 -6.56 11.21
CA SER A 24 -11.66 -5.21 11.14
C SER A 24 -10.86 -4.23 12.00
N SER A 25 -10.04 -3.36 11.41
CA SER A 25 -9.35 -2.33 12.19
C SER A 25 -10.30 -1.35 12.86
N TYR A 26 -11.44 -1.07 12.21
CA TYR A 26 -12.50 -0.24 12.76
C TYR A 26 -13.09 -0.85 14.04
N ASP A 27 -13.54 -2.12 13.97
CA ASP A 27 -14.23 -2.77 15.10
C ASP A 27 -13.26 -3.20 16.22
N SER A 28 -12.06 -3.68 15.87
CA SER A 28 -11.13 -4.27 16.84
C SER A 28 -10.12 -3.30 17.42
N LEU A 29 -9.75 -2.25 16.69
CA LEU A 29 -8.70 -1.30 17.08
C LEU A 29 -9.22 0.13 17.25
N TYR A 30 -10.52 0.35 17.03
CA TYR A 30 -11.13 1.70 17.03
C TYR A 30 -10.43 2.65 16.04
N CYS A 31 -9.89 2.11 14.97
CA CYS A 31 -9.10 2.83 13.98
C CYS A 31 -9.96 3.14 12.75
N ASP A 32 -10.61 4.31 12.76
CA ASP A 32 -11.42 4.79 11.65
C ASP A 32 -10.59 5.58 10.61
N SER A 33 -9.63 4.88 10.01
CA SER A 33 -8.75 5.45 8.99
C SER A 33 -9.48 5.88 7.72
N ARG A 34 -10.66 5.31 7.43
CA ARG A 34 -11.50 5.77 6.32
C ARG A 34 -11.97 7.20 6.57
N MET A 35 -12.47 7.50 7.77
CA MET A 35 -12.91 8.85 8.13
C MET A 35 -11.77 9.86 8.02
N TRP A 36 -10.56 9.52 8.47
CA TRP A 36 -9.40 10.42 8.36
C TRP A 36 -9.05 10.75 6.91
N LEU A 37 -9.15 9.76 6.02
CA LEU A 37 -8.88 9.93 4.60
C LEU A 37 -9.98 10.73 3.90
N GLU A 38 -11.24 10.34 4.08
CA GLU A 38 -12.42 11.00 3.48
C GLU A 38 -12.52 12.47 3.91
N GLN A 39 -12.25 12.76 5.19
CA GLN A 39 -12.28 14.13 5.71
C GLN A 39 -10.99 14.92 5.43
N GLY A 40 -9.94 14.28 4.88
CA GLY A 40 -8.67 14.92 4.55
C GLY A 40 -7.87 15.38 5.76
N LEU A 41 -8.00 14.67 6.89
CA LEU A 41 -7.28 14.93 8.15
C LEU A 41 -5.80 14.52 8.08
N VAL A 42 -5.44 13.69 7.09
CA VAL A 42 -4.07 13.34 6.74
C VAL A 42 -3.71 13.92 5.37
N ASP A 43 -2.42 14.13 5.12
CA ASP A 43 -1.91 14.47 3.78
C ASP A 43 -1.78 13.23 2.90
N TYR A 44 -1.50 12.08 3.50
CA TYR A 44 -1.45 10.81 2.78
C TYR A 44 -1.80 9.63 3.68
N MET A 45 -2.19 8.52 3.04
CA MET A 45 -2.49 7.25 3.70
C MET A 45 -1.60 6.13 3.16
N THR A 46 -1.12 5.25 4.04
CA THR A 46 -0.30 4.08 3.70
C THR A 46 -0.94 2.79 4.19
N PRO A 47 -2.04 2.33 3.56
CA PRO A 47 -2.71 1.11 3.99
C PRO A 47 -1.80 -0.10 3.81
N GLN A 48 -1.70 -0.94 4.83
CA GLN A 48 -0.85 -2.14 4.83
C GLN A 48 -1.48 -3.26 3.98
N LEU A 49 -1.21 -3.25 2.66
CA LEU A 49 -1.76 -4.20 1.70
C LEU A 49 -0.85 -5.44 1.59
N TYR A 50 -0.81 -6.23 2.66
CA TYR A 50 0.14 -7.34 2.85
C TYR A 50 -0.39 -8.69 2.37
N TRP A 51 -1.02 -8.68 1.21
CA TRP A 51 -1.64 -9.84 0.56
C TRP A 51 -1.26 -9.92 -0.91
N GLN A 52 -1.43 -11.10 -1.50
CA GLN A 52 -1.13 -11.34 -2.91
C GLN A 52 -2.21 -10.72 -3.82
N ILE A 53 -1.88 -10.61 -5.09
CA ILE A 53 -2.77 -10.10 -6.14
C ILE A 53 -3.96 -11.05 -6.37
N ASP A 54 -3.70 -12.35 -6.51
CA ASP A 54 -4.68 -13.30 -7.06
C ASP A 54 -5.75 -13.80 -6.06
N PRO A 55 -5.44 -14.09 -4.77
CA PRO A 55 -6.44 -14.59 -3.83
C PRO A 55 -7.56 -13.56 -3.56
N PRO A 56 -8.85 -13.91 -3.78
CA PRO A 56 -9.92 -12.93 -3.81
C PRO A 56 -10.24 -12.33 -2.44
N ALA A 57 -10.13 -13.12 -1.36
CA ALA A 57 -10.57 -12.71 -0.03
C ALA A 57 -9.82 -11.50 0.55
N GLN A 58 -8.61 -11.22 0.04
CA GLN A 58 -7.71 -10.15 0.53
C GLN A 58 -6.89 -9.55 -0.63
N SER A 59 -7.43 -9.54 -1.86
CA SER A 59 -6.69 -9.18 -3.07
C SER A 59 -6.10 -7.76 -3.03
N TYR A 60 -4.79 -7.65 -3.30
CA TYR A 60 -4.06 -6.38 -3.37
C TYR A 60 -4.73 -5.32 -4.28
N PRO A 61 -5.02 -5.58 -5.57
CA PRO A 61 -5.64 -4.59 -6.44
C PRO A 61 -7.04 -4.18 -5.96
N VAL A 62 -7.84 -5.10 -5.43
CA VAL A 62 -9.19 -4.79 -4.93
C VAL A 62 -9.10 -3.81 -3.76
N LEU A 63 -8.22 -4.09 -2.80
CA LEU A 63 -7.99 -3.20 -1.66
C LEU A 63 -7.42 -1.86 -2.07
N LEU A 64 -6.44 -1.83 -2.97
CA LEU A 64 -5.84 -0.58 -3.45
C LEU A 64 -6.89 0.32 -4.13
N ASN A 65 -7.71 -0.24 -5.01
CA ASN A 65 -8.80 0.50 -5.67
C ASN A 65 -9.76 1.08 -4.63
N TRP A 66 -10.15 0.28 -3.65
CA TRP A 66 -11.05 0.72 -2.58
C TRP A 66 -10.46 1.88 -1.78
N TRP A 67 -9.20 1.80 -1.35
CA TRP A 67 -8.55 2.88 -0.58
C TRP A 67 -8.47 4.19 -1.35
N VAL A 68 -8.16 4.10 -2.63
CA VAL A 68 -8.11 5.27 -3.52
C VAL A 68 -9.49 5.91 -3.69
N GLU A 69 -10.56 5.12 -3.75
CA GLU A 69 -11.95 5.62 -3.78
C GLU A 69 -12.34 6.38 -2.50
N GLN A 70 -11.77 6.01 -1.35
CA GLN A 70 -12.06 6.71 -0.09
C GLN A 70 -11.37 8.08 -0.02
N SER A 71 -10.44 8.37 -0.93
CA SER A 71 -9.72 9.65 -0.97
C SER A 71 -10.51 10.76 -1.67
N VAL A 72 -11.70 11.06 -1.14
CA VAL A 72 -12.65 12.03 -1.74
C VAL A 72 -12.06 13.45 -1.84
N LYS A 73 -11.16 13.82 -0.91
CA LYS A 73 -10.46 15.12 -0.91
C LYS A 73 -9.12 15.11 -1.64
N GLY A 74 -8.84 14.07 -2.43
CA GLY A 74 -7.63 13.98 -3.25
C GLY A 74 -6.33 13.86 -2.44
N ARG A 75 -6.36 13.18 -1.29
CA ARG A 75 -5.15 12.81 -0.55
C ARG A 75 -4.42 11.68 -1.25
N HIS A 76 -3.10 11.63 -1.10
CA HIS A 76 -2.32 10.58 -1.75
C HIS A 76 -2.47 9.24 -1.01
N VAL A 77 -2.46 8.15 -1.76
CA VAL A 77 -2.40 6.79 -1.22
C VAL A 77 -1.07 6.17 -1.64
N TYR A 78 -0.33 5.64 -0.67
CA TYR A 78 0.92 4.92 -0.90
C TYR A 78 0.79 3.53 -0.29
N PRO A 79 0.32 2.50 -1.01
CA PRO A 79 0.13 1.17 -0.42
C PRO A 79 1.42 0.63 0.21
N GLY A 80 1.25 0.00 1.38
CA GLY A 80 2.30 -0.78 2.04
C GLY A 80 2.44 -2.15 1.39
N ASN A 81 3.66 -2.53 1.01
CA ASN A 81 4.00 -3.83 0.44
C ASN A 81 4.86 -4.65 1.43
N ALA A 82 4.51 -5.92 1.63
CA ALA A 82 5.15 -6.79 2.62
C ALA A 82 6.34 -7.56 2.03
N LEU A 83 7.54 -6.97 2.03
CA LEU A 83 8.75 -7.65 1.55
C LEU A 83 9.08 -8.89 2.39
N TYR A 84 8.80 -8.88 3.69
CA TYR A 84 9.06 -10.03 4.56
C TYR A 84 8.29 -11.30 4.14
N ARG A 85 7.20 -11.18 3.37
CA ARG A 85 6.46 -12.33 2.82
C ARG A 85 7.25 -13.10 1.76
N THR A 86 8.29 -12.51 1.20
CA THR A 86 9.19 -13.17 0.24
C THR A 86 10.15 -14.15 0.92
N LEU A 87 10.28 -14.11 2.25
CA LEU A 87 11.16 -15.00 2.99
C LEU A 87 10.61 -16.45 2.96
N PRO A 88 11.48 -17.46 2.77
CA PRO A 88 11.08 -18.86 2.72
C PRO A 88 10.35 -19.36 3.97
N ASN A 89 10.70 -18.83 5.15
CA ASN A 89 10.11 -19.20 6.43
C ASN A 89 8.82 -18.45 6.80
N VAL A 90 8.32 -17.57 5.92
CA VAL A 90 7.09 -16.79 6.16
C VAL A 90 5.99 -17.17 5.20
N SER A 91 6.19 -16.92 3.90
CA SER A 91 5.20 -17.21 2.86
C SER A 91 5.86 -17.49 1.50
N ASP A 92 7.18 -17.35 1.40
CA ASP A 92 7.99 -17.60 0.22
C ASP A 92 7.49 -16.98 -1.09
N TRP A 93 6.84 -15.80 -1.02
CA TRP A 93 6.31 -15.16 -2.22
C TRP A 93 7.40 -14.98 -3.28
N PRO A 94 7.09 -15.23 -4.56
CA PRO A 94 8.03 -14.92 -5.63
C PRO A 94 8.28 -13.41 -5.65
N LEU A 95 9.51 -12.99 -5.93
CA LEU A 95 9.83 -11.57 -6.00
C LEU A 95 8.98 -10.83 -7.05
N ASN A 96 8.61 -11.54 -8.13
CA ASN A 96 7.69 -11.05 -9.16
C ASN A 96 6.31 -10.63 -8.61
N GLU A 97 5.86 -11.15 -7.47
CA GLU A 97 4.63 -10.69 -6.81
C GLU A 97 4.76 -9.21 -6.40
N ILE A 98 5.89 -8.83 -5.80
CA ILE A 98 6.16 -7.44 -5.38
C ILE A 98 6.28 -6.53 -6.60
N ILE A 99 6.96 -6.98 -7.66
CA ILE A 99 7.11 -6.23 -8.91
C ILE A 99 5.73 -5.93 -9.52
N ARG A 100 4.87 -6.95 -9.65
CA ARG A 100 3.52 -6.78 -10.17
C ARG A 100 2.66 -5.85 -9.30
N GLN A 101 2.84 -5.84 -7.98
CA GLN A 101 2.15 -4.90 -7.09
C GLN A 101 2.60 -3.44 -7.33
N ILE A 102 3.88 -3.20 -7.60
CA ILE A 102 4.41 -1.89 -7.99
C ILE A 102 3.76 -1.45 -9.32
N ASP A 103 3.71 -2.34 -10.32
CA ASP A 103 3.11 -2.04 -11.61
C ASP A 103 1.62 -1.72 -11.51
N ILE A 104 0.87 -2.49 -10.71
CA ILE A 104 -0.53 -2.21 -10.41
C ILE A 104 -0.69 -0.83 -9.78
N THR A 105 0.17 -0.47 -8.81
CA THR A 105 0.14 0.85 -8.18
C THR A 105 0.36 1.97 -9.20
N ARG A 106 1.37 1.82 -10.06
CA ARG A 106 1.69 2.79 -11.12
C ARG A 106 0.54 2.95 -12.13
N SER A 107 -0.14 1.85 -12.46
CA SER A 107 -1.23 1.84 -13.45
C SER A 107 -2.42 2.73 -13.06
N ILE A 108 -2.61 3.01 -11.77
CA ILE A 108 -3.68 3.86 -11.25
C ILE A 108 -3.16 5.18 -10.64
N SER A 109 -1.95 5.61 -11.02
CA SER A 109 -1.34 6.86 -10.53
C SER A 109 -2.18 8.11 -10.81
N SER A 110 -2.99 8.12 -11.88
CA SER A 110 -3.96 9.18 -12.18
C SER A 110 -5.03 9.37 -11.08
N ARG A 111 -5.20 8.36 -10.23
CA ARG A 111 -6.08 8.37 -9.05
C ARG A 111 -5.32 8.61 -7.74
N LEU A 112 -4.11 9.17 -7.81
CA LEU A 112 -3.29 9.57 -6.66
C LEU A 112 -2.70 8.41 -5.83
N ALA A 113 -2.59 7.22 -6.41
CA ALA A 113 -1.71 6.17 -5.93
C ALA A 113 -0.27 6.40 -6.45
N LEU A 114 0.51 7.22 -5.75
CA LEU A 114 1.72 7.84 -6.32
C LEU A 114 3.04 7.18 -5.89
N GLY A 115 3.01 5.95 -5.38
CA GLY A 115 4.20 5.22 -4.94
C GLY A 115 3.88 4.10 -3.95
N ASN A 116 4.92 3.47 -3.42
CA ASN A 116 4.83 2.29 -2.56
C ASN A 116 5.67 2.49 -1.29
N VAL A 117 5.25 1.88 -0.18
CA VAL A 117 6.04 1.83 1.06
C VAL A 117 6.37 0.37 1.37
N PHE A 118 7.65 0.05 1.53
CA PHE A 118 8.09 -1.33 1.69
C PHE A 118 8.34 -1.68 3.16
N PHE A 119 7.65 -2.71 3.66
CA PHE A 119 7.87 -3.28 4.98
C PHE A 119 8.68 -4.60 4.87
N SER A 120 9.96 -4.63 5.24
CA SER A 120 10.76 -3.52 5.76
C SER A 120 12.08 -3.34 5.00
N LEU A 121 12.85 -2.32 5.39
CA LEU A 121 14.17 -2.02 4.85
C LEU A 121 15.13 -3.23 4.94
N SER A 122 14.99 -4.08 5.95
CA SER A 122 15.92 -5.21 6.16
C SER A 122 15.96 -6.15 4.95
N GLN A 123 14.80 -6.48 4.35
CA GLN A 123 14.75 -7.34 3.17
C GLN A 123 15.47 -6.74 1.96
N ILE A 124 15.46 -5.40 1.84
CA ILE A 124 16.21 -4.69 0.80
C ILE A 124 17.70 -4.77 1.10
N MET A 125 18.11 -4.47 2.33
CA MET A 125 19.53 -4.48 2.74
C MET A 125 20.16 -5.87 2.63
N GLU A 126 19.41 -6.92 2.98
CA GLU A 126 19.83 -8.32 2.86
C GLU A 126 19.76 -8.86 1.42
N ASN A 127 19.29 -8.03 0.47
CA ASN A 127 19.10 -8.38 -0.93
C ASN A 127 18.29 -9.68 -1.12
N VAL A 128 17.21 -9.83 -0.34
CA VAL A 128 16.37 -11.05 -0.37
C VAL A 128 15.88 -11.31 -1.79
N LYS A 129 16.16 -12.52 -2.29
CA LYS A 129 15.84 -12.96 -3.67
C LYS A 129 16.36 -12.04 -4.77
N GLY A 130 17.38 -11.21 -4.51
CA GLY A 130 17.93 -10.28 -5.51
C GLY A 130 17.14 -8.97 -5.67
N ILE A 131 16.31 -8.58 -4.70
CA ILE A 131 15.45 -7.38 -4.77
C ILE A 131 16.17 -6.08 -5.14
N GLN A 132 17.46 -5.92 -4.78
CA GLN A 132 18.23 -4.73 -5.16
C GLN A 132 18.40 -4.62 -6.68
N ASN A 133 18.57 -5.75 -7.38
CA ASN A 133 18.71 -5.79 -8.83
C ASN A 133 17.42 -5.33 -9.52
N GLU A 134 16.28 -5.84 -9.04
CA GLU A 134 14.96 -5.45 -9.55
C GLU A 134 14.68 -3.97 -9.26
N PHE A 135 14.98 -3.49 -8.06
CA PHE A 135 14.75 -2.09 -7.69
C PHE A 135 15.65 -1.13 -8.47
N ALA A 136 16.88 -1.53 -8.80
CA ALA A 136 17.76 -0.74 -9.68
C ALA A 136 17.18 -0.57 -11.10
N ILE A 137 16.45 -1.58 -11.59
CA ILE A 137 15.76 -1.51 -12.89
C ILE A 137 14.46 -0.70 -12.79
N ILE A 138 13.70 -0.88 -11.71
CA ILE A 138 12.37 -0.27 -11.50
C ILE A 138 12.47 1.21 -11.11
N TYR A 139 13.48 1.61 -10.36
CA TYR A 139 13.67 2.95 -9.78
C TYR A 139 14.97 3.62 -10.28
N GLN A 140 15.16 3.65 -11.60
CA GLN A 140 16.37 4.23 -12.23
C GLN A 140 16.54 5.72 -11.99
N GLU A 141 15.42 6.44 -11.85
CA GLU A 141 15.41 7.89 -11.73
C GLU A 141 15.08 8.34 -10.31
N LYS A 142 15.65 9.49 -9.91
CA LYS A 142 15.27 10.15 -8.67
C LYS A 142 13.81 10.61 -8.77
N ALA A 143 13.00 10.19 -7.80
CA ALA A 143 11.62 10.64 -7.72
C ALA A 143 11.55 12.08 -7.19
N ILE A 144 10.77 12.94 -7.85
CA ILE A 144 10.35 14.23 -7.27
C ILE A 144 9.25 13.99 -6.23
N VAL A 145 9.19 14.86 -5.23
CA VAL A 145 8.12 14.81 -4.24
C VAL A 145 6.80 15.23 -4.90
N PRO A 146 5.76 14.37 -4.92
CA PRO A 146 4.49 14.75 -5.54
C PRO A 146 3.86 15.98 -4.88
N LYS A 147 3.32 16.87 -5.72
CA LYS A 147 2.67 18.10 -5.27
C LYS A 147 1.40 17.77 -4.47
N MET A 148 1.25 18.40 -3.32
CA MET A 148 0.06 18.30 -2.45
C MET A 148 -0.62 19.67 -2.44
N ASN A 149 -1.63 19.86 -3.29
CA ASN A 149 -2.22 21.18 -3.57
C ASN A 149 -2.91 21.86 -2.36
N TRP A 150 -3.10 21.13 -1.26
CA TRP A 150 -3.75 21.62 -0.05
C TRP A 150 -2.78 22.10 1.04
N LEU A 151 -1.46 21.98 0.79
CA LEU A 151 -0.40 22.39 1.73
C LEU A 151 0.15 23.78 1.39
#